data_AF-A0A0R3SI26-F1
#
_entry.id   AF-A0A0R3SI26-F1
#
_cell.length_a   1.000
_cell.length_b   1.000
_cell.length_c   1.000
_cell.angle_alpha   90.00
_cell.angle_beta   90.00
_cell.angle_gamma   90.00
#
_symmetry.space_group_name_H-M   'P 1'
#
loop_
_entity.id
_entity.type
_entity.pdbx_description
1 polymer ?
#
loop_
_entity_poly.entity_id
_entity_poly.type
_entity_poly.pdbx_seq_one_letter_code
_entity_poly.pdbx_strand_id
1 'polypeptide(L)'
;MFQFIHHYSPERIELKTRLYPFIPEYIAAVGDADAFLKVPRPDGKADNLGLIQLDEPSTTQSDAVLLDLQLRAISKQRTTKERVIIAYPEKNVKEIEKWIKNIADLHLTKPPPKVHYLNPVPDLTSLMREWPEEFEKTLKTVNLPNASLNCSLKEYIDIVCGIMNIPVYNNNRIQSLHLLFSLYLEFKNSQVKYLFITFSICINIYNIKIKNLSFLISSIFKRTSIEW
;
A
#
# COMPACT_ATOMS: atom_id res chain seq x y z
N MET A 1 42.95 42.80 -64.17
CA MET A 1 42.71 41.53 -63.44
C MET A 1 42.97 41.68 -61.94
N PHE A 2 44.19 42.06 -61.50
CA PHE A 2 44.55 42.13 -60.07
C PHE A 2 43.90 43.26 -59.26
N GLN A 3 43.38 44.33 -59.89
CA GLN A 3 42.67 45.41 -59.18
C GLN A 3 41.36 44.95 -58.52
N PHE A 4 40.73 43.87 -59.01
CA PHE A 4 39.48 43.37 -58.43
C PHE A 4 39.68 42.59 -57.12
N ILE A 5 40.91 42.23 -56.76
CA ILE A 5 41.23 41.48 -55.54
C ILE A 5 41.00 42.33 -54.29
N HIS A 6 41.27 43.64 -54.36
CA HIS A 6 41.06 44.56 -53.23
C HIS A 6 39.57 44.87 -52.95
N HIS A 7 38.68 44.53 -53.88
CA HIS A 7 37.24 44.73 -53.70
C HIS A 7 36.54 43.53 -53.04
N TYR A 8 37.23 42.41 -52.85
CA TYR A 8 36.66 41.25 -52.17
C TYR A 8 36.82 41.39 -50.66
N SER A 9 35.71 41.63 -49.97
CA SER A 9 35.64 41.52 -48.51
C SER A 9 34.89 40.23 -48.17
N PRO A 10 35.55 39.23 -47.54
CA PRO A 10 34.88 37.99 -47.19
C PRO A 10 33.81 38.26 -46.14
N GLU A 11 32.58 37.83 -46.42
CA GLU A 11 31.47 37.94 -45.48
C GLU A 11 31.64 36.90 -44.39
N ARG A 12 31.79 37.32 -43.13
CA ARG A 12 31.86 36.41 -41.98
C ARG A 12 30.46 35.92 -41.65
N ILE A 13 30.09 34.78 -42.20
CA ILE A 13 28.82 34.13 -41.87
C ILE A 13 29.01 33.37 -40.54
N GLU A 14 28.53 33.95 -39.44
CA GLU A 14 28.44 33.24 -38.16
C GLU A 14 27.33 32.20 -38.24
N LEU A 15 27.71 30.94 -38.42
CA LEU A 15 26.79 29.82 -38.42
C LEU A 15 26.24 29.61 -37.00
N LYS A 16 24.95 29.89 -36.80
CA LYS A 16 24.26 29.65 -35.53
C LYS A 16 24.26 28.15 -35.23
N THR A 17 25.12 27.70 -34.32
CA THR A 17 25.13 26.31 -33.86
C THR A 17 23.85 26.04 -33.05
N ARG A 18 23.15 24.95 -33.34
CA ARG A 18 21.95 24.54 -32.57
C ARG A 18 22.30 23.93 -31.21
N LEU A 19 23.55 23.54 -31.03
CA LEU A 19 24.04 22.88 -29.83
C LEU A 19 25.17 23.74 -29.24
N TYR A 20 24.96 24.17 -28.01
CA TYR A 20 25.99 24.79 -27.18
C TYR A 20 26.66 23.68 -26.37
N PRO A 21 27.99 23.65 -26.21
CA PRO A 21 28.63 22.70 -25.31
C PRO A 21 28.08 22.92 -23.90
N PHE A 22 27.41 21.90 -23.38
CA PHE A 22 26.92 21.90 -22.00
C PHE A 22 28.13 21.72 -21.07
N ILE A 23 28.49 22.80 -20.38
CA ILE A 23 29.47 22.77 -19.30
C ILE A 23 28.64 22.72 -18.01
N PRO A 24 28.41 21.54 -17.42
CA PRO A 24 27.72 21.46 -16.14
C PRO A 24 28.49 22.26 -15.09
N GLU A 25 27.75 22.88 -14.18
CA GLU A 25 28.35 23.45 -12.97
C GLU A 25 29.06 22.32 -12.19
N TYR A 26 30.23 22.63 -11.61
CA TYR A 26 30.99 21.67 -10.81
C TYR A 26 30.17 21.27 -9.58
N ILE A 27 29.53 20.10 -9.65
CA ILE A 27 28.90 19.47 -8.48
C ILE A 27 30.00 18.73 -7.73
N ALA A 28 30.14 18.99 -6.43
CA ALA A 28 31.04 18.22 -5.59
C ALA A 28 30.65 16.74 -5.68
N ALA A 29 31.56 15.91 -6.18
CA ALA A 29 31.42 14.47 -6.05
C ALA A 29 31.55 14.15 -4.56
N VAL A 30 30.42 13.87 -3.90
CA VAL A 30 30.43 13.27 -2.58
C VAL A 30 31.08 11.90 -2.76
N GLY A 31 32.34 11.77 -2.36
CA GLY A 31 33.07 10.51 -2.45
C GLY A 31 32.36 9.45 -1.60
N ASP A 32 32.55 8.18 -1.98
CA ASP A 32 32.08 7.07 -1.15
C ASP A 32 32.70 7.18 0.25
N ALA A 33 31.87 6.99 1.27
CA ALA A 33 32.23 7.21 2.67
C ALA A 33 33.34 6.26 3.16
N ASP A 34 33.49 5.09 2.55
CA ASP A 34 34.60 4.17 2.77
C ASP A 34 35.04 3.53 1.45
N ALA A 35 36.33 3.64 1.12
CA ALA A 35 36.93 3.01 -0.05
C ALA A 35 37.38 1.55 0.21
N PHE A 36 36.99 0.97 1.34
CA PHE A 36 37.47 -0.33 1.84
C PHE A 36 39.00 -0.41 1.99
N LEU A 37 39.66 0.74 2.12
CA LEU A 37 41.09 0.83 2.33
C LEU A 37 41.41 0.64 3.81
N LYS A 38 41.74 -0.58 4.21
CA LYS A 38 42.08 -0.90 5.60
C LYS A 38 43.57 -0.69 5.86
N VAL A 39 43.88 0.34 6.64
CA VAL A 39 45.24 0.60 7.13
C VAL A 39 45.54 -0.39 8.25
N PRO A 40 46.60 -1.21 8.15
CA PRO A 40 46.95 -2.14 9.22
C PRO A 40 47.34 -1.37 10.47
N ARG A 41 47.13 -1.99 11.64
CA ARG A 41 47.48 -1.34 12.90
C ARG A 41 48.98 -1.00 12.96
N PRO A 42 49.34 0.19 13.44
CA PRO A 42 50.74 0.61 13.56
C PRO A 42 51.53 -0.22 14.58
N ASP A 43 50.87 -0.99 15.45
CA ASP A 43 51.48 -1.88 16.44
C ASP A 43 51.75 -3.31 15.92
N GLY A 44 51.39 -3.62 14.66
CA GLY A 44 51.61 -4.92 14.04
C GLY A 44 50.74 -6.06 14.58
N LYS A 45 49.75 -5.78 15.43
CA LYS A 45 48.78 -6.80 15.87
C LYS A 45 47.75 -7.07 14.78
N ALA A 46 47.28 -8.32 14.72
CA ALA A 46 46.23 -8.71 13.80
C ALA A 46 44.96 -7.87 14.01
N ASP A 47 44.45 -7.33 12.90
CA ASP A 47 43.19 -6.62 12.91
C ASP A 47 42.05 -7.58 12.55
N ASN A 48 41.12 -7.77 13.48
CA ASN A 48 40.01 -8.70 13.33
C ASN A 48 38.75 -8.02 12.78
N LEU A 49 38.91 -6.83 12.17
CA LEU A 49 37.83 -6.12 11.46
C LEU A 49 37.37 -6.98 10.28
N GLY A 50 36.05 -7.06 10.06
CA GLY A 50 35.44 -7.97 9.09
C GLY A 50 35.25 -9.41 9.59
N LEU A 51 36.01 -9.86 10.60
CA LEU A 51 35.81 -11.18 11.24
C LEU A 51 34.85 -11.11 12.44
N ILE A 52 34.96 -10.04 13.25
CA ILE A 52 34.12 -9.83 14.45
C ILE A 52 32.91 -8.97 14.13
N GLN A 53 33.10 -7.93 13.32
CA GLN A 53 32.07 -6.98 12.94
C GLN A 53 32.12 -6.77 11.43
N LEU A 54 30.95 -6.83 10.79
CA LEU A 54 30.81 -6.65 9.35
C LEU A 54 31.11 -5.19 8.99
N ASP A 55 31.94 -5.00 7.97
CA ASP A 55 32.30 -3.70 7.45
C ASP A 55 31.24 -3.23 6.45
N GLU A 56 30.45 -2.23 6.85
CA GLU A 56 29.34 -1.70 6.05
C GLU A 56 29.69 -0.30 5.55
N PRO A 57 29.27 0.11 4.33
CA PRO A 57 29.59 1.42 3.75
C PRO A 57 28.86 2.61 4.44
N SER A 58 28.30 2.37 5.62
CA SER A 58 27.56 3.34 6.42
C SER A 58 28.46 3.90 7.52
N THR A 59 28.37 5.20 7.78
CA THR A 59 29.06 5.85 8.91
C THR A 59 28.64 5.25 10.26
N THR A 60 27.46 4.63 10.34
CA THR A 60 26.95 3.95 11.53
C THR A 60 26.62 2.50 11.23
N GLN A 61 27.07 1.57 12.08
CA GLN A 61 26.74 0.15 11.94
C GLN A 61 25.24 -0.10 12.03
N SER A 62 24.74 -1.00 11.19
CA SER A 62 23.40 -1.56 11.35
C SER A 62 23.21 -2.29 12.68
N ASP A 63 22.02 -2.16 13.26
CA ASP A 63 21.65 -2.94 14.44
C ASP A 63 21.39 -4.40 14.03
N ALA A 64 22.17 -5.32 14.60
CA ALA A 64 22.09 -6.75 14.30
C ALA A 64 20.68 -7.33 14.53
N VAL A 65 19.95 -6.84 15.54
CA VAL A 65 18.59 -7.32 15.88
C VAL A 65 17.59 -6.90 14.80
N LEU A 66 17.69 -5.65 14.36
CA LEU A 66 16.83 -5.10 13.32
C LEU A 66 17.12 -5.75 11.97
N LEU A 67 18.40 -5.94 11.63
CA LEU A 67 18.81 -6.59 10.41
C LEU A 67 18.30 -8.04 10.36
N ASP A 68 18.41 -8.79 11.46
CA ASP A 68 17.83 -10.14 11.55
C ASP A 68 16.30 -10.11 11.34
N LEU A 69 15.60 -9.14 11.95
CA LEU A 69 14.16 -8.98 11.77
C LEU A 69 13.79 -8.69 10.30
N GLN A 70 14.53 -7.82 9.62
CA GLN A 70 14.35 -7.51 8.21
C GLN A 70 14.64 -8.71 7.32
N LEU A 71 15.75 -9.43 7.55
CA LEU A 71 16.12 -10.62 6.80
C LEU A 71 15.09 -11.74 6.97
N ARG A 72 14.51 -11.91 8.16
CA ARG A 72 13.37 -12.84 8.37
C ARG A 72 12.13 -12.42 7.60
N ALA A 73 11.82 -11.12 7.57
CA ALA A 73 10.69 -10.61 6.81
C ALA A 73 10.85 -10.85 5.30
N ILE A 74 12.06 -10.69 4.76
CA ILE A 74 12.38 -10.90 3.34
C ILE A 74 12.43 -12.38 2.98
N SER A 75 13.16 -13.19 3.76
CA SER A 75 13.40 -14.61 3.45
C SER A 75 12.16 -15.49 3.59
N LYS A 76 11.09 -15.00 4.25
CA LYS A 76 9.88 -15.77 4.63
C LYS A 76 10.20 -17.04 5.43
N GLN A 77 11.43 -17.19 5.92
CA GLN A 77 11.86 -18.34 6.69
C GLN A 77 11.44 -18.18 8.15
N ARG A 78 10.82 -19.22 8.71
CA ARG A 78 10.54 -19.31 10.15
C ARG A 78 11.78 -19.87 10.84
N THR A 79 12.75 -19.03 11.16
CA THR A 79 13.92 -19.44 11.94
C THR A 79 13.56 -19.52 13.44
N THR A 80 13.92 -20.62 14.09
CA THR A 80 13.67 -20.92 15.53
C THR A 80 14.57 -20.12 16.49
N LYS A 81 15.40 -19.20 15.99
CA LYS A 81 16.29 -18.39 16.85
C LYS A 81 15.46 -17.43 17.71
N GLU A 82 15.75 -17.43 19.01
CA GLU A 82 15.16 -16.54 20.02
C GLU A 82 15.20 -15.08 19.57
N ARG A 83 14.11 -14.34 19.83
CA ARG A 83 14.09 -12.89 19.64
C ARG A 83 15.05 -12.28 20.65
N VAL A 84 16.04 -11.53 20.18
CA VAL A 84 16.83 -10.68 21.06
C VAL A 84 15.91 -9.56 21.56
N ILE A 85 15.62 -9.60 22.85
CA ILE A 85 14.80 -8.61 23.56
C ILE A 85 15.71 -7.44 23.92
N ILE A 86 15.24 -6.21 23.75
CA ILE A 86 15.95 -5.00 24.18
C ILE A 86 16.28 -5.15 25.67
N ALA A 87 17.57 -5.18 26.01
CA ALA A 87 18.00 -5.28 27.40
C ALA A 87 17.72 -3.95 28.13
N TYR A 88 16.99 -4.01 29.25
CA TYR A 88 16.64 -2.87 30.10
C TYR A 88 15.82 -1.74 29.42
N PRO A 89 14.56 -2.00 29.02
CA PRO A 89 13.69 -1.02 28.38
C PRO A 89 13.43 0.23 29.25
N GLU A 90 13.45 0.11 30.58
CA GLU A 90 13.16 1.21 31.50
C GLU A 90 14.20 2.35 31.48
N LYS A 91 15.43 2.08 31.03
CA LYS A 91 16.51 3.08 31.01
C LYS A 91 16.66 3.77 29.66
N ASN A 92 16.09 3.22 28.58
CA ASN A 92 16.43 3.65 27.23
C ASN A 92 15.18 3.93 26.36
N VAL A 93 14.42 4.95 26.74
CA VAL A 93 13.21 5.40 26.04
C VAL A 93 13.46 5.69 24.54
N LYS A 94 14.64 6.24 24.21
CA LYS A 94 15.01 6.56 22.82
C LYS A 94 15.19 5.31 21.94
N GLU A 95 15.71 4.22 22.50
CA GLU A 95 15.85 2.96 21.75
C GLU A 95 14.49 2.31 21.50
N ILE A 96 13.56 2.45 22.45
CA ILE A 96 12.18 1.99 22.28
C ILE A 96 11.49 2.76 21.16
N GLU A 97 11.57 4.10 21.15
CA GLU A 97 10.99 4.91 20.08
C GLU A 97 11.58 4.57 18.70
N LYS A 98 12.92 4.40 18.64
CA LYS A 98 13.61 3.95 17.43
C LYS A 98 13.10 2.58 16.97
N TRP A 99 12.98 1.62 17.89
CA TRP A 99 12.48 0.27 17.59
C TRP A 99 11.01 0.28 17.11
N ILE A 100 10.14 1.07 17.76
CA ILE A 100 8.73 1.23 17.34
C ILE A 100 8.66 1.74 15.91
N LYS A 101 9.42 2.80 15.59
CA LYS A 101 9.47 3.36 14.25
C LYS A 101 9.93 2.32 13.22
N ASN A 102 10.99 1.58 13.53
CA ASN A 102 11.54 0.57 12.64
C ASN A 102 10.58 -0.61 12.40
N ILE A 103 9.80 -1.00 13.41
CA ILE A 103 8.75 -2.02 13.24
C ILE A 103 7.60 -1.48 12.40
N ALA A 104 7.18 -0.23 12.63
CA ALA A 104 6.14 0.40 11.82
C ALA A 104 6.56 0.43 10.33
N ASP A 105 7.80 0.83 10.05
CA ASP A 105 8.38 0.83 8.70
C ASP A 105 8.42 -0.58 8.10
N LEU A 106 8.78 -1.60 8.89
CA LEU A 106 8.74 -3.00 8.45
C LEU A 106 7.31 -3.44 8.10
N HIS A 107 6.31 -3.01 8.85
CA HIS A 107 4.90 -3.28 8.53
C HIS A 107 4.42 -2.54 7.29
N LEU A 108 4.92 -1.33 7.01
CA LEU A 108 4.60 -0.59 5.79
C LEU A 108 5.13 -1.27 4.52
N THR A 109 6.31 -1.90 4.61
CA THR A 109 6.89 -2.63 3.47
C THR A 109 6.21 -3.96 3.17
N LYS A 110 5.44 -4.51 4.12
CA LYS A 110 4.66 -5.73 3.88
C LYS A 110 3.47 -5.37 3.01
N PRO A 111 3.27 -6.07 1.87
CA PRO A 111 2.03 -5.89 1.11
C PRO A 111 0.86 -6.24 2.03
N PRO A 112 -0.26 -5.49 1.95
CA PRO A 112 -1.44 -5.82 2.74
C PRO A 112 -1.86 -7.26 2.47
N PRO A 113 -2.36 -7.98 3.49
CA PRO A 113 -2.77 -9.36 3.34
C PRO A 113 -3.81 -9.46 2.22
N LYS A 114 -3.44 -10.12 1.10
CA LYS A 114 -4.34 -10.34 -0.03
C LYS A 114 -5.18 -11.58 0.25
N VAL A 115 -6.49 -11.43 0.21
CA VAL A 115 -7.41 -12.56 0.28
C VAL A 115 -7.44 -13.25 -1.08
N HIS A 116 -7.02 -14.51 -1.12
CA HIS A 116 -7.13 -15.35 -2.30
C HIS A 116 -8.51 -16.02 -2.32
N TYR A 117 -9.36 -15.60 -3.27
CA TYR A 117 -10.65 -16.22 -3.50
C TYR A 117 -10.47 -17.53 -4.28
N LEU A 118 -11.19 -18.58 -3.89
CA LEU A 118 -11.08 -19.90 -4.53
C LEU A 118 -11.87 -19.97 -5.84
N ASN A 119 -12.91 -19.14 -5.97
CA ASN A 119 -13.81 -19.10 -7.11
C ASN A 119 -13.78 -17.71 -7.75
N PRO A 120 -14.18 -17.56 -9.03
CA PRO A 120 -14.31 -16.26 -9.67
C PRO A 120 -15.30 -15.41 -8.86
N VAL A 121 -14.80 -14.30 -8.35
CA VAL A 121 -15.59 -13.27 -7.69
C VAL A 121 -15.71 -12.06 -8.62
N PRO A 122 -16.86 -11.38 -8.68
CA PRO A 122 -17.00 -10.16 -9.45
C PRO A 122 -16.02 -9.10 -8.93
N ASP A 123 -15.49 -8.28 -9.85
CA ASP A 123 -14.62 -7.17 -9.48
C ASP A 123 -15.37 -6.15 -8.60
N LEU A 124 -14.67 -5.61 -7.60
CA LEU A 124 -15.25 -4.70 -6.61
C LEU A 124 -15.81 -3.44 -7.28
N THR A 125 -15.12 -2.94 -8.30
CA THR A 125 -15.55 -1.79 -9.12
C THR A 125 -16.88 -2.07 -9.83
N SER A 126 -17.10 -3.31 -10.27
CA SER A 126 -18.35 -3.71 -10.92
C SER A 126 -19.52 -3.69 -9.93
N LEU A 127 -19.29 -4.15 -8.70
CA LEU A 127 -20.29 -4.13 -7.63
C LEU A 127 -20.62 -2.71 -7.14
N MET A 128 -19.69 -1.76 -7.29
CA MET A 128 -19.91 -0.34 -6.96
C MET A 128 -20.80 0.39 -7.96
N ARG A 129 -21.10 -0.20 -9.12
CA ARG A 129 -21.96 0.42 -10.12
C ARG A 129 -23.37 0.70 -9.58
N GLU A 130 -24.00 1.73 -10.13
CA GLU A 130 -25.41 2.05 -9.94
C GLU A 130 -26.33 0.86 -10.27
N TRP A 131 -27.42 0.74 -9.50
CA TRP A 131 -28.42 -0.29 -9.74
C TRP A 131 -29.32 0.09 -10.91
N PRO A 132 -29.81 -0.88 -11.70
CA PRO A 132 -30.78 -0.60 -12.76
C PRO A 132 -32.01 0.11 -12.20
N GLU A 133 -32.57 1.07 -12.95
CA GLU A 133 -33.69 1.90 -12.46
C GLU A 133 -34.92 1.07 -12.04
N GLU A 134 -35.20 -0.03 -12.74
CA GLU A 134 -36.30 -0.95 -12.42
C GLU A 134 -36.09 -1.61 -11.04
N PHE A 135 -34.83 -1.96 -10.73
CA PHE A 135 -34.45 -2.54 -9.46
C PHE A 135 -34.51 -1.49 -8.34
N GLU A 136 -34.08 -0.25 -8.60
CA GLU A 136 -34.18 0.81 -7.61
C GLU A 136 -35.64 1.16 -7.26
N LYS A 137 -36.51 1.22 -8.29
CA LYS A 137 -37.94 1.48 -8.10
C LYS A 137 -38.60 0.40 -7.23
N THR A 138 -38.24 -0.87 -7.46
CA THR A 138 -38.76 -1.99 -6.65
C THR A 138 -38.21 -2.00 -5.23
N LEU A 139 -36.97 -1.58 -5.01
CA LEU A 139 -36.41 -1.48 -3.66
C LEU A 139 -36.94 -0.29 -2.84
N LYS A 140 -37.44 0.75 -3.50
CA LYS A 140 -38.16 1.84 -2.81
C LYS A 140 -39.54 1.40 -2.33
N THR A 141 -40.15 0.42 -2.99
CA THR A 141 -41.48 -0.09 -2.63
C THR A 141 -41.43 -1.30 -1.70
N VAL A 142 -40.34 -2.08 -1.75
CA VAL A 142 -40.17 -3.30 -0.95
C VAL A 142 -39.34 -3.00 0.30
N ASN A 143 -39.85 -3.42 1.46
CA ASN A 143 -39.07 -3.39 2.70
C ASN A 143 -37.93 -4.43 2.63
N LEU A 144 -36.70 -3.98 2.86
CA LEU A 144 -35.53 -4.85 2.95
C LEU A 144 -35.72 -5.91 4.04
N PRO A 145 -35.18 -7.14 3.85
CA PRO A 145 -35.32 -8.21 4.82
C PRO A 145 -34.70 -7.81 6.16
N ASN A 146 -35.55 -7.69 7.17
CA ASN A 146 -35.17 -7.31 8.53
C ASN A 146 -34.62 -8.53 9.31
N ALA A 147 -33.94 -8.27 10.43
CA ALA A 147 -33.38 -9.33 11.28
C ALA A 147 -34.44 -10.31 11.87
N SER A 148 -35.73 -9.97 11.76
CA SER A 148 -36.86 -10.76 12.25
C SER A 148 -37.38 -11.80 11.25
N LEU A 149 -36.76 -11.93 10.08
CA LEU A 149 -37.19 -12.88 9.06
C LEU A 149 -36.95 -14.32 9.54
N ASN A 150 -37.96 -15.20 9.44
CA ASN A 150 -37.92 -16.59 9.91
C ASN A 150 -37.02 -17.51 9.04
N CYS A 151 -35.73 -17.23 8.96
CA CYS A 151 -34.74 -18.03 8.27
C CYS A 151 -33.51 -18.30 9.16
N SER A 152 -32.64 -19.23 8.79
CA SER A 152 -31.36 -19.40 9.50
C SER A 152 -30.37 -18.27 9.13
N LEU A 153 -29.37 -17.99 9.98
CA LEU A 153 -28.30 -17.02 9.65
C LEU A 153 -27.64 -17.30 8.29
N LYS A 154 -27.46 -18.58 7.93
CA LYS A 154 -26.88 -18.99 6.64
C LYS A 154 -27.76 -18.55 5.47
N GLU A 155 -29.06 -18.84 5.54
CA GLU A 155 -30.01 -18.42 4.50
C GLU A 155 -30.17 -16.90 4.45
N TYR A 156 -30.08 -16.22 5.60
CA TYR A 156 -30.10 -14.77 5.64
C TYR A 156 -28.89 -14.15 4.93
N ILE A 157 -27.69 -14.69 5.15
CA ILE A 157 -26.47 -14.28 4.41
C ILE A 157 -26.67 -14.54 2.91
N ASP A 158 -27.22 -15.69 2.54
CA ASP A 158 -27.45 -16.07 1.14
C ASP A 158 -28.44 -15.09 0.46
N ILE A 159 -29.50 -14.67 1.15
CA ILE A 159 -30.46 -13.64 0.69
C ILE A 159 -29.77 -12.27 0.54
N VAL A 160 -29.00 -11.83 1.54
CA VAL A 160 -28.31 -10.52 1.52
C VAL A 160 -27.28 -10.46 0.40
N CYS A 161 -26.47 -11.50 0.25
CA CYS A 161 -25.52 -11.61 -0.85
C CYS A 161 -26.23 -11.66 -2.21
N GLY A 162 -27.38 -12.34 -2.31
CA GLY A 162 -28.22 -12.34 -3.51
C GLY A 162 -28.71 -10.95 -3.92
N ILE A 163 -29.22 -10.16 -2.97
CA ILE A 163 -29.65 -8.76 -3.22
C ILE A 163 -28.46 -7.90 -3.71
N MET A 164 -27.28 -8.14 -3.17
CA MET A 164 -26.06 -7.40 -3.52
C MET A 164 -25.37 -7.92 -4.78
N ASN A 165 -25.95 -8.91 -5.47
CA ASN A 165 -25.38 -9.57 -6.64
C ASN A 165 -23.99 -10.19 -6.37
N ILE A 166 -23.79 -10.73 -5.15
CA ILE A 166 -22.57 -11.41 -4.74
C ILE A 166 -22.83 -12.93 -4.80
N PRO A 167 -22.04 -13.70 -5.57
CA PRO A 167 -22.22 -15.14 -5.64
C PRO A 167 -21.88 -15.77 -4.28
N VAL A 168 -22.75 -16.69 -3.84
CA VAL A 168 -22.50 -17.49 -2.65
C VAL A 168 -22.22 -18.93 -3.06
N TYR A 169 -21.03 -19.40 -2.69
CA TYR A 169 -20.61 -20.77 -2.95
C TYR A 169 -20.80 -21.62 -1.68
N ASN A 170 -21.30 -22.85 -1.84
CA ASN A 170 -21.76 -23.72 -0.73
C ASN A 170 -20.74 -23.92 0.41
N ASN A 171 -19.43 -23.83 0.13
CA ASN A 171 -18.37 -24.01 1.14
C ASN A 171 -17.72 -22.70 1.64
N ASN A 172 -17.97 -21.53 1.05
CA ASN A 172 -17.17 -20.33 1.28
C ASN A 172 -17.98 -19.04 1.54
N ARG A 173 -18.99 -19.09 2.43
CA ARG A 173 -19.76 -17.89 2.84
C ARG A 173 -18.88 -16.77 3.41
N ILE A 174 -17.77 -17.13 4.05
CA ILE A 174 -16.78 -16.17 4.59
C ILE A 174 -16.18 -15.31 3.47
N GLN A 175 -15.94 -15.88 2.29
CA GLN A 175 -15.40 -15.13 1.14
C GLN A 175 -16.43 -14.14 0.60
N SER A 176 -17.70 -14.53 0.51
CA SER A 176 -18.80 -13.65 0.10
C SER A 176 -19.03 -12.51 1.11
N LEU A 177 -18.94 -12.81 2.42
CA LEU A 177 -18.98 -11.79 3.47
C LEU A 177 -17.78 -10.86 3.44
N HIS A 178 -16.58 -11.37 3.18
CA HIS A 178 -15.39 -10.54 3.00
C HIS A 178 -15.59 -9.55 1.84
N LEU A 179 -16.18 -10.00 0.73
CA LEU A 179 -16.50 -9.11 -0.40
C LEU A 179 -17.57 -8.07 -0.02
N LEU A 180 -18.60 -8.46 0.73
CA LEU A 180 -19.63 -7.54 1.24
C LEU A 180 -19.03 -6.45 2.14
N PHE A 181 -18.13 -6.83 3.07
CA PHE A 181 -17.47 -5.86 3.95
C PHE A 181 -16.43 -5.01 3.22
N SER A 182 -15.72 -5.59 2.26
CA SER A 182 -14.80 -4.83 1.38
C SER A 182 -15.55 -3.78 0.58
N LEU A 183 -16.73 -4.13 0.06
CA LEU A 183 -17.63 -3.23 -0.64
C LEU A 183 -18.10 -2.09 0.28
N TYR A 184 -18.52 -2.42 1.51
CA TYR A 184 -18.88 -1.41 2.52
C TYR A 184 -17.73 -0.45 2.82
N LEU A 185 -16.52 -0.98 2.98
CA LEU A 185 -15.34 -0.19 3.30
C LEU A 185 -14.97 0.75 2.14
N GLU A 186 -15.00 0.27 0.90
CA GLU A 186 -14.77 1.11 -0.28
C GLU A 186 -15.83 2.21 -0.42
N PHE A 187 -17.10 1.90 -0.15
CA PHE A 187 -18.13 2.93 -0.12
C PHE A 187 -17.90 3.99 0.96
N LYS A 188 -17.47 3.58 2.16
CA LYS A 188 -17.14 4.51 3.25
C LYS A 188 -15.92 5.38 2.91
N ASN A 189 -14.90 4.80 2.29
CA ASN A 189 -13.70 5.52 1.88
C ASN A 189 -13.93 6.44 0.67
N SER A 190 -14.79 6.05 -0.27
CA SER A 190 -15.12 6.83 -1.47
C SER A 190 -15.97 8.07 -1.16
N GLN A 191 -16.84 8.04 -0.13
CA GLN A 191 -17.55 9.24 0.34
C GLN A 191 -16.60 10.39 0.72
N VAL A 192 -15.37 10.08 1.15
CA VAL A 192 -14.34 11.08 1.47
C VAL A 192 -13.68 11.66 0.20
N LYS A 193 -13.59 10.88 -0.88
CA LYS A 193 -12.89 11.28 -2.13
C LYS A 193 -13.76 12.11 -3.09
N TYR A 194 -15.05 11.84 -3.19
CA TYR A 194 -15.93 12.50 -4.17
C TYR A 194 -16.56 13.81 -3.68
N LEU A 195 -16.14 14.36 -2.54
CA LEU A 195 -16.59 15.67 -2.06
C LEU A 195 -16.15 16.83 -2.98
N PHE A 196 -15.25 16.61 -3.94
CA PHE A 196 -14.57 17.69 -4.68
C PHE A 196 -14.90 17.87 -6.16
N ILE A 197 -15.57 16.94 -6.86
CA ILE A 197 -15.80 17.12 -8.30
C ILE A 197 -17.19 16.59 -8.69
N THR A 198 -18.08 17.55 -9.01
CA THR A 198 -19.33 17.47 -9.76
C THR A 198 -20.02 16.09 -9.87
N PHE A 199 -21.18 15.93 -9.22
CA PHE A 199 -22.43 15.36 -9.79
C PHE A 199 -23.42 15.07 -8.64
N SER A 200 -24.38 15.99 -8.44
CA SER A 200 -25.40 15.91 -7.36
C SER A 200 -26.32 14.68 -7.47
N ILE A 201 -26.41 14.07 -8.66
CA ILE A 201 -27.30 12.94 -8.94
C ILE A 201 -26.67 11.62 -8.48
N CYS A 202 -25.38 11.38 -8.78
CA CYS A 202 -24.67 10.17 -8.36
C CYS A 202 -24.62 10.02 -6.82
N ILE A 203 -24.48 11.12 -6.07
CA ILE A 203 -24.40 11.10 -4.60
C ILE A 203 -25.68 10.52 -3.96
N ASN A 204 -26.85 10.74 -4.56
CA ASN A 204 -28.12 10.31 -3.98
C ASN A 204 -28.33 8.79 -4.14
N ILE A 205 -27.96 8.25 -5.30
CA ILE A 205 -28.03 6.81 -5.60
C ILE A 205 -26.99 6.02 -4.78
N TYR A 206 -25.76 6.52 -4.68
CA TYR A 206 -24.74 5.93 -3.82
C TYR A 206 -25.17 5.93 -2.34
N ASN A 207 -25.88 6.96 -1.89
CA ASN A 207 -26.44 7.00 -0.54
C ASN A 207 -27.50 5.93 -0.28
N ILE A 208 -28.38 5.64 -1.25
CA ILE A 208 -29.40 4.58 -1.11
C ILE A 208 -28.71 3.22 -0.92
N LYS A 209 -27.73 2.91 -1.78
CA LYS A 209 -27.01 1.64 -1.71
C LYS A 209 -26.21 1.50 -0.41
N ILE A 210 -25.57 2.57 0.07
CA ILE A 210 -24.85 2.59 1.36
C ILE A 210 -25.79 2.45 2.55
N LYS A 211 -26.95 3.14 2.55
CA LYS A 211 -27.96 3.00 3.59
C LYS A 211 -28.50 1.57 3.66
N ASN A 212 -28.79 0.97 2.50
CA ASN A 212 -29.25 -0.41 2.41
C ASN A 212 -28.16 -1.39 2.88
N LEU A 213 -26.89 -1.18 2.47
CA LEU A 213 -25.78 -2.00 2.93
C LEU A 213 -25.59 -1.91 4.45
N SER A 214 -25.64 -0.69 5.00
CA SER A 214 -25.55 -0.44 6.44
C SER A 214 -26.69 -1.12 7.21
N PHE A 215 -27.92 -1.02 6.70
CA PHE A 215 -29.09 -1.66 7.30
C PHE A 215 -28.97 -3.19 7.28
N LEU A 216 -28.55 -3.78 6.15
CA LEU A 216 -28.36 -5.22 6.01
C LEU A 216 -27.21 -5.72 6.88
N ILE A 217 -26.07 -5.02 6.92
CA ILE A 217 -24.94 -5.37 7.80
C ILE A 217 -25.36 -5.27 9.27
N SER A 218 -26.04 -4.20 9.68
CA SER A 218 -26.57 -4.06 11.04
C SER A 218 -27.55 -5.18 11.39
N SER A 219 -28.39 -5.60 10.44
CA SER A 219 -29.31 -6.72 10.62
C SER A 219 -28.59 -8.07 10.74
N ILE A 220 -27.50 -8.29 9.99
CA ILE A 220 -26.63 -9.47 10.16
C ILE A 220 -26.03 -9.48 11.57
N PHE A 221 -25.44 -8.37 12.02
CA PHE A 221 -24.83 -8.29 13.36
C PHE A 221 -25.86 -8.46 14.47
N LYS A 222 -27.03 -7.83 14.35
CA LYS A 222 -28.11 -7.95 15.34
C LYS A 222 -28.61 -9.39 15.45
N ARG A 223 -28.70 -10.11 14.33
CA ARG A 223 -29.07 -11.53 14.31
C ARG A 223 -27.98 -12.42 14.92
N THR A 224 -26.70 -12.14 14.64
CA THR A 224 -25.61 -12.88 15.30
C THR A 224 -25.65 -12.69 16.82
N SER A 225 -26.04 -11.54 17.35
CA SER A 225 -26.22 -11.37 18.81
C SER A 225 -27.44 -12.08 19.40
N ILE A 226 -28.38 -12.57 18.57
CA ILE A 226 -29.61 -13.25 19.03
C ILE A 226 -29.42 -14.78 19.02
N GLU A 227 -28.51 -15.30 18.20
CA GLU A 227 -28.20 -16.74 18.11
C GLU A 227 -27.12 -17.22 19.10
N TRP A 228 -26.56 -16.32 19.93
CA TRP A 228 -25.66 -16.63 21.06
C TRP A 228 -26.36 -16.39 22.40
#